data_AF-A0A2K2D489-F1
#
_entry.id   AF-A0A2K2D489-F1
#
_cell.length_a   1.000
_cell.length_b   1.000
_cell.length_c   1.000
_cell.angle_alpha   90.00
_cell.angle_beta   90.00
_cell.angle_gamma   90.00
#
_symmetry.space_group_name_H-M   'P 1'
#
loop_
_entity.id
_entity.type
_entity.pdbx_description
1 polymer ?
#
loop_
_entity_poly.entity_id
_entity_poly.type
_entity_poly.pdbx_seq_one_letter_code
_entity_poly.pdbx_strand_id
1 'polypeptide(L)'
;MRGMNKDEICDFVELTRHKPINVRFIKFMPFDGNVWNVKKLAPMQRCWIKCVNSLTAWRDFKTTLQTLHHVGTISFITSMTRHFCAGCNRLRLLSDGNFKVCLFG
;
A
#
# COMPACT_ATOMS: atom_id res chain seq x y z
N MET A 1 -7.77 -5.40 -1.20
CA MET A 1 -8.35 -5.95 -2.44
C MET A 1 -9.85 -5.85 -2.37
N ARG A 2 -10.53 -5.50 -3.48
CA ARG A 2 -11.99 -5.37 -3.47
C ARG A 2 -12.63 -6.75 -3.26
N GLY A 3 -13.49 -6.87 -2.25
CA GLY A 3 -14.24 -8.11 -1.97
C GLY A 3 -13.44 -9.21 -1.26
N MET A 4 -12.26 -8.91 -0.71
CA MET A 4 -11.52 -9.86 0.15
C MET A 4 -11.10 -9.25 1.48
N ASN A 5 -10.44 -8.08 1.45
CA ASN A 5 -9.84 -7.48 2.65
C ASN A 5 -9.88 -5.95 2.59
N LYS A 6 -11.01 -5.40 2.12
CA LYS A 6 -11.20 -3.94 2.05
C LYS A 6 -11.77 -3.40 3.38
N ASP A 7 -12.56 -4.24 4.01
CA ASP A 7 -13.17 -4.13 5.32
C ASP A 7 -12.14 -4.11 6.47
N GLU A 8 -11.07 -4.90 6.36
CA GLU A 8 -10.00 -4.96 7.37
C GLU A 8 -9.19 -3.65 7.54
N ILE A 9 -9.35 -2.68 6.64
CA ILE A 9 -8.58 -1.42 6.67
C ILE A 9 -8.80 -0.69 8.00
N CYS A 10 -10.03 -0.65 8.52
CA CYS A 10 -10.31 0.05 9.78
C CYS A 10 -9.66 -0.68 10.98
N ASP A 11 -9.61 -2.01 10.98
CA ASP A 11 -9.02 -2.78 12.08
C ASP A 11 -7.51 -2.53 12.19
N PHE A 12 -6.83 -2.46 11.04
CA PHE A 12 -5.43 -2.10 10.96
C PHE A 12 -5.15 -0.64 11.34
N VAL A 13 -6.11 0.27 11.10
CA VAL A 13 -6.02 1.64 11.61
C VAL A 13 -6.08 1.62 13.14
N GLU A 14 -7.04 0.91 13.72
CA GLU A 14 -7.18 0.81 15.18
C GLU A 14 -5.96 0.15 15.83
N LEU A 15 -5.33 -0.82 15.16
CA LEU A 15 -4.09 -1.44 15.64
C LEU A 15 -2.96 -0.42 15.86
N THR A 16 -2.91 0.64 15.03
CA THR A 16 -1.90 1.70 15.18
C THR A 16 -2.16 2.62 16.37
N ARG A 17 -3.34 2.57 16.99
CA ARG A 17 -3.70 3.41 18.15
C ARG A 17 -2.77 3.21 19.33
N HIS A 18 -2.52 1.94 19.67
CA HIS A 18 -1.78 1.57 20.87
C HIS A 18 -0.38 1.01 20.58
N LYS A 19 -0.05 0.76 19.31
CA LYS A 19 1.23 0.15 18.93
C LYS A 19 2.06 1.11 18.08
N PRO A 20 3.36 1.30 18.37
CA PRO A 20 4.28 2.12 17.58
C PRO A 20 4.71 1.42 16.28
N ILE A 21 3.73 0.97 15.48
CA ILE A 21 3.96 0.23 14.24
C ILE A 21 3.58 1.07 13.03
N ASN A 22 4.23 0.80 11.89
CA ASN A 22 3.88 1.40 10.61
C ASN A 22 3.16 0.39 9.72
N VAL A 23 1.85 0.55 9.51
CA VAL A 23 1.05 -0.33 8.66
C VAL A 23 1.06 0.20 7.23
N ARG A 24 1.57 -0.59 6.28
CA ARG A 24 1.65 -0.19 4.86
C ARG A 24 0.63 -0.93 4.00
N PHE A 25 -0.32 -0.18 3.45
CA PHE A 25 -1.26 -0.71 2.47
C PHE A 25 -0.68 -0.56 1.07
N ILE A 26 -0.46 -1.69 0.41
CA ILE A 26 0.06 -1.76 -0.96
C ILE A 26 -1.10 -1.95 -1.93
N LYS A 27 -1.18 -1.09 -2.96
CA LYS A 27 -2.17 -1.27 -4.02
C LYS A 27 -1.93 -2.60 -4.71
N PHE A 28 -3.01 -3.38 -4.87
CA PHE A 28 -2.96 -4.64 -5.62
C PHE A 28 -2.36 -4.41 -7.01
N MET A 29 -1.34 -5.19 -7.35
CA MET A 29 -0.76 -5.25 -8.68
C MET A 29 -1.23 -6.57 -9.31
N PRO A 30 -1.94 -6.55 -10.44
CA PRO A 30 -2.11 -7.76 -11.25
C PRO A 30 -0.73 -8.21 -11.80
N PHE A 31 -0.50 -9.52 -11.81
CA PHE A 31 0.69 -10.17 -12.37
C PHE A 31 0.27 -11.00 -13.59
N ASP A 32 1.21 -11.42 -14.46
CA ASP A 32 0.92 -12.23 -15.65
C ASP A 32 0.20 -13.56 -15.33
N GLY A 33 0.45 -14.16 -14.17
CA GLY A 33 -0.28 -15.34 -13.69
C GLY A 33 -1.67 -15.04 -13.11
N ASN A 34 -2.01 -13.77 -12.93
CA ASN A 34 -3.20 -13.29 -12.24
C ASN A 34 -3.97 -12.40 -13.22
N VAL A 35 -4.65 -13.02 -14.20
CA VAL A 35 -5.47 -12.37 -15.25
C VAL A 35 -5.88 -10.96 -14.86
N TRP A 36 -5.38 -9.97 -15.61
CA TRP A 36 -5.50 -8.54 -15.33
C TRP A 36 -6.94 -8.15 -15.00
N ASN A 37 -7.27 -8.06 -13.70
CA ASN A 37 -8.64 -7.80 -13.27
C ASN A 37 -8.70 -6.45 -12.55
N VAL A 38 -8.92 -5.40 -13.35
CA VAL A 38 -9.13 -4.04 -12.86
C VAL A 38 -10.30 -3.93 -11.88
N LYS A 39 -11.26 -4.86 -11.88
CA LYS A 39 -12.37 -4.88 -10.92
C LYS A 39 -11.90 -5.21 -9.49
N LYS A 40 -10.75 -5.89 -9.33
CA LYS A 40 -10.13 -6.16 -8.03
C LYS A 40 -9.35 -4.96 -7.47
N LEU A 41 -9.06 -3.96 -8.31
CA LEU A 41 -8.45 -2.71 -7.89
C LEU A 41 -9.49 -1.89 -7.10
N ALA A 42 -9.33 -1.87 -5.78
CA ALA A 42 -10.07 -0.93 -4.95
C ALA A 42 -9.42 0.47 -5.06
N PRO A 43 -10.20 1.54 -5.32
CA PRO A 43 -9.70 2.90 -5.17
C PRO A 43 -9.31 3.12 -3.70
N MET A 44 -8.00 3.11 -3.43
CA MET A 44 -7.45 3.15 -2.08
C MET A 44 -7.93 4.39 -1.31
N GLN A 45 -8.10 5.52 -2.02
CA GLN A 45 -8.44 6.82 -1.43
C GLN A 45 -9.81 6.91 -0.75
N ARG A 46 -10.80 6.08 -1.09
CA ARG A 46 -12.17 6.21 -0.54
C ARG A 46 -12.47 5.34 0.69
N CYS A 47 -11.66 4.32 0.96
CA CYS A 47 -12.01 3.31 1.96
C CYS A 47 -11.64 3.75 3.39
N TRP A 48 -10.55 4.51 3.55
CA TRP A 48 -10.04 4.93 4.86
C TRP A 48 -10.72 6.18 5.42
N ILE A 49 -11.29 7.05 4.55
CA ILE A 49 -12.02 8.26 4.95
C ILE A 49 -13.17 7.92 5.91
N LYS A 50 -13.76 6.73 5.75
CA LYS A 50 -14.82 6.23 6.65
C LYS A 50 -14.32 5.80 8.03
N CYS A 51 -13.07 5.35 8.13
CA CYS A 51 -12.51 4.87 9.39
C CYS A 51 -11.95 6.02 10.24
N VAL A 52 -11.71 7.20 9.64
CA VAL A 52 -10.91 8.26 10.25
C VAL A 52 -11.59 9.61 10.10
N ASN A 53 -12.41 9.97 11.08
CA ASN A 53 -13.25 11.18 11.06
C ASN A 53 -12.49 12.52 11.21
N SER A 54 -11.16 12.54 11.42
CA SER A 54 -10.44 13.80 11.73
C SER A 54 -8.95 13.81 11.35
N LEU A 55 -8.56 13.60 10.09
CA LEU A 55 -7.12 13.76 9.72
C LEU A 55 -6.72 15.23 9.48
N THR A 56 -5.71 15.67 10.21
CA THR A 56 -5.16 17.04 10.22
C THR A 56 -4.20 17.34 9.06
N ALA A 57 -4.69 17.54 7.84
CA ALA A 57 -3.96 18.14 6.71
C ALA A 57 -2.66 17.45 6.21
N TRP A 58 -2.79 16.84 5.04
CA TRP A 58 -1.77 16.14 4.28
C TRP A 58 -0.51 16.98 3.98
N ARG A 59 0.69 16.41 4.20
CA ARG A 59 1.92 16.85 3.53
C ARG A 59 2.35 15.80 2.51
N ASP A 60 2.42 16.25 1.26
CA ASP A 60 2.68 15.42 0.09
C ASP A 60 4.17 15.06 0.03
N PHE A 61 4.49 13.79 0.28
CA PHE A 61 5.75 13.18 -0.11
C PHE A 61 5.46 11.74 -0.49
N LYS A 62 5.46 11.48 -1.81
CA LYS A 62 5.37 10.22 -2.59
C LYS A 62 4.74 8.92 -2.00
N THR A 63 4.65 8.64 -0.70
CA THR A 63 4.09 7.41 -0.08
C THR A 63 3.63 7.50 1.40
N THR A 64 3.70 8.64 2.10
CA THR A 64 3.50 8.67 3.57
C THR A 64 2.09 9.11 3.98
N LEU A 65 1.33 8.36 4.81
CA LEU A 65 0.11 8.88 5.45
C LEU A 65 0.45 9.66 6.73
N GLN A 66 -0.49 10.55 7.00
CA GLN A 66 -0.79 11.23 8.23
C GLN A 66 -1.33 10.34 9.35
N THR A 67 -0.97 10.71 10.58
CA THR A 67 -1.38 10.09 11.84
C THR A 67 -2.60 10.82 12.41
N LEU A 68 -3.70 10.10 12.67
CA LEU A 68 -4.70 10.49 13.67
C LEU A 68 -4.12 10.13 15.05
N HIS A 69 -4.36 10.90 16.13
CA HIS A 69 -4.05 10.66 17.57
C HIS A 69 -3.63 9.22 18.02
N HIS A 70 -2.61 8.65 17.41
CA HIS A 70 -2.22 7.25 17.49
C HIS A 70 -0.71 7.20 17.58
N VAL A 71 -0.21 6.20 18.29
CA VAL A 71 1.23 6.02 18.50
C VAL A 71 1.90 5.51 17.22
N GLY A 72 1.20 4.69 16.44
CA GLY A 72 1.67 4.16 15.17
C GLY A 72 1.37 5.06 13.98
N THR A 73 1.72 4.58 12.80
CA THR A 73 1.54 5.29 11.53
C THR A 73 0.98 4.36 10.47
N ILE A 74 0.39 4.95 9.44
CA ILE A 74 -0.09 4.21 8.29
C ILE A 74 0.69 4.72 7.07
N SER A 75 0.88 3.90 6.03
CA SER A 75 1.40 4.38 4.74
C SER A 75 0.70 3.72 3.55
N PHE A 76 0.62 4.42 2.42
CA PHE A 76 -0.02 3.94 1.20
C PHE A 76 1.01 3.89 0.09
N ILE A 77 1.15 2.72 -0.55
CA ILE A 77 2.01 2.55 -1.72
C ILE A 77 1.13 2.42 -2.96
N THR A 78 1.09 3.47 -3.77
CA THR A 78 0.23 3.61 -4.96
C THR A 78 0.95 3.22 -6.25
N SER A 79 1.50 2.02 -6.25
CA SER A 79 2.41 1.53 -7.29
C SER A 79 1.86 1.47 -8.72
N MET A 80 0.54 1.46 -8.89
CA MET A 80 -0.14 1.45 -10.19
C MET A 80 -0.73 2.80 -10.61
N THR A 81 -0.72 3.80 -9.73
CA THR A 81 -1.20 5.16 -10.09
C THR A 81 -0.02 6.13 -10.22
N ARG A 82 1.07 5.89 -9.46
CA ARG A 82 2.35 6.61 -9.59
C ARG A 82 3.46 5.58 -9.74
N HIS A 83 3.93 5.37 -10.97
CA HIS A 83 5.04 4.47 -11.23
C HIS A 83 6.35 5.02 -10.63
N PHE A 84 7.21 4.12 -10.15
CA PHE A 84 8.51 4.46 -9.56
C PHE A 84 9.68 3.73 -10.22
N CYS A 85 9.47 3.09 -11.37
CA CYS A 85 10.48 2.29 -12.07
C CYS A 85 11.70 3.13 -12.49
N ALA A 86 11.49 4.39 -12.91
CA ALA A 86 12.56 5.29 -13.32
C ALA A 86 13.61 5.57 -12.22
N GLY A 87 13.24 5.43 -10.95
CA GLY A 87 14.16 5.54 -9.81
C GLY A 87 14.47 4.21 -9.12
N CYS A 88 14.09 3.08 -9.71
CA CYS A 88 14.27 1.77 -9.10
C CYS A 88 15.73 1.31 -9.23
N ASN A 89 16.38 1.09 -8.10
CA ASN A 89 17.78 0.66 -7.99
C ASN A 89 17.93 -0.75 -7.39
N ARG A 90 16.91 -1.62 -7.55
CA ARG A 90 16.85 -2.94 -6.91
C ARG A 90 17.32 -4.06 -7.82
N LEU A 91 18.33 -4.81 -7.37
CA LEU A 91 18.72 -6.11 -7.91
C LEU A 91 18.17 -7.24 -7.02
N ARG A 92 17.78 -8.36 -7.60
CA ARG A 92 17.29 -9.53 -6.88
C ARG A 92 18.13 -10.75 -7.20
N LEU A 93 18.47 -11.53 -6.17
CA LEU A 93 18.99 -12.88 -6.30
C LEU A 93 17.84 -13.85 -6.07
N LEU A 94 17.58 -14.71 -7.04
CA LEU A 94 16.57 -15.75 -6.97
C LEU A 94 17.09 -16.95 -6.16
N SER A 95 16.17 -17.81 -5.73
CA SER A 95 16.48 -19.00 -4.94
C SER A 95 17.32 -20.04 -5.70
N ASP A 96 17.34 -19.98 -7.03
CA ASP A 96 18.16 -20.82 -7.91
C ASP A 96 19.55 -20.21 -8.20
N GLY A 97 19.87 -19.06 -7.58
CA GLY A 97 21.14 -18.36 -7.78
C GLY A 97 21.18 -17.42 -8.98
N ASN A 98 20.09 -17.28 -9.74
CA ASN A 98 20.03 -16.35 -10.87
C ASN A 98 19.72 -14.91 -10.43
N PHE A 99 20.19 -13.93 -11.20
CA PHE A 99 19.86 -12.52 -10.98
C PHE A 99 18.64 -12.07 -11.77
N LYS A 100 17.79 -11.26 -11.13
CA LYS A 100 16.72 -10.48 -11.79
C LYS A 100 16.85 -9.00 -11.47
N VAL A 101 16.85 -8.18 -12.51
CA VAL A 101 16.94 -6.71 -12.41
C VAL A 101 15.58 -6.05 -12.13
N CYS A 102 14.49 -6.80 -12.27
CA CYS A 102 13.14 -6.31 -12.04
C CYS A 102 12.32 -7.36 -11.27
N LEU A 103 11.17 -6.95 -10.72
CA LEU A 103 10.21 -7.89 -10.16
C LEU A 103 9.41 -8.57 -11.28
N PHE A 104 9.35 -7.92 -12.44
CA PHE A 104 8.60 -8.31 -13.62
C PHE A 104 9.59 -8.42 -14.79
N GLY A 105 9.56 -9.54 -15.53
CA GLY A 105 10.63 -9.94 -16.46
C GLY A 105 11.39 -11.12 -15.89
#